data_AF-A0A434U7Z1-F1
#
_entry.id   AF-A0A434U7Z1-F1
#
_cell.length_a   1.000
_cell.length_b   1.000
_cell.length_c   1.000
_cell.angle_alpha   90.00
_cell.angle_beta   90.00
_cell.angle_gamma   90.00
#
_symmetry.space_group_name_H-M   'P 1'
#
loop_
_entity.id
_entity.type
_entity.pdbx_description
1 polymer ?
#
loop_
_entity_poly.entity_id
_entity_poly.type
_entity_poly.pdbx_seq_one_letter_code
_entity_poly.pdbx_strand_id
1 'polypeptide(L)'
;MLKGEFHAVVHCPSCRSRTDVWLYDVPEQDEVSGETTTQDIIEECEFCGCEMDLVIAAYGGGWTAFLAEDPDAAFEIERLDSGYDGWLEELQPEPHPSAIFYQAMHDWTGLLYSMGDRRSGAAAVNRMLLIQLFSIVEAYLSDAIIKLAFDDPNVTQAIVRWHPDLKDERVSLQKVASEPNLVRDMLVSQLRVKTQFHRFEFLHGMLRAAIGHHLLPGDKAERDLILQSVHYRHYCVHRNGRDTDGNILTVLTLAYLDELAARFRALVGHLATAISDRR
;
A
#
# COMPACT_ATOMS: atom_id res chain seq x y z
N MET A 1 -24.05 13.10 -8.34
CA MET A 1 -22.67 13.59 -8.39
C MET A 1 -21.75 12.50 -7.84
N LEU A 2 -20.79 12.07 -8.65
CA LEU A 2 -19.75 11.13 -8.24
C LEU A 2 -18.66 11.90 -7.51
N LYS A 3 -18.34 11.50 -6.28
CA LYS A 3 -17.22 12.07 -5.51
C LYS A 3 -15.92 11.32 -5.84
N GLY A 4 -14.82 12.04 -5.91
CA GLY A 4 -13.49 11.51 -6.21
C GLY A 4 -12.48 12.63 -6.41
N GLU A 5 -11.25 12.30 -6.73
CA GLU A 5 -10.26 13.29 -7.17
C GLU A 5 -10.15 13.20 -8.69
N PHE A 6 -10.50 14.28 -9.39
CA PHE A 6 -10.41 14.35 -10.84
C PHE A 6 -9.53 15.52 -11.26
N HIS A 7 -8.89 15.36 -12.40
CA HIS A 7 -8.01 16.36 -12.97
C HIS A 7 -8.30 16.56 -14.44
N ALA A 8 -8.36 17.82 -14.83
CA ALA A 8 -8.50 18.22 -16.21
C ALA A 8 -7.43 19.26 -16.55
N VAL A 9 -7.01 19.25 -17.80
CA VAL A 9 -6.05 20.20 -18.33
C VAL A 9 -6.74 21.03 -19.38
N VAL A 10 -7.00 22.30 -19.07
CA VAL A 10 -7.69 23.24 -19.97
C VAL A 10 -6.74 24.32 -20.45
N HIS A 11 -6.99 24.83 -21.65
CA HIS A 11 -6.24 25.98 -22.18
C HIS A 11 -7.00 27.28 -21.93
N CYS A 12 -6.34 28.23 -21.27
CA CYS A 12 -6.94 29.54 -21.04
C CYS A 12 -7.25 30.24 -22.37
N PRO A 13 -8.48 30.73 -22.60
CA PRO A 13 -8.84 31.39 -23.86
C PRO A 13 -8.09 32.72 -24.07
N SER A 14 -7.73 33.40 -22.97
CA SER A 14 -7.05 34.70 -23.01
C SER A 14 -5.54 34.58 -23.27
N CYS A 15 -4.83 33.76 -22.48
CA CYS A 15 -3.36 33.67 -22.54
C CYS A 15 -2.82 32.38 -23.16
N ARG A 16 -3.68 31.40 -23.46
CA ARG A 16 -3.34 30.06 -23.99
C ARG A 16 -2.47 29.20 -23.08
N SER A 17 -2.18 29.66 -21.87
CA SER A 17 -1.49 28.84 -20.87
C SER A 17 -2.31 27.61 -20.52
N ARG A 18 -1.60 26.54 -20.18
CA ARG A 18 -2.18 25.30 -19.67
C ARG A 18 -2.54 25.52 -18.19
N THR A 19 -3.82 25.41 -17.85
CA THR A 19 -4.31 25.52 -16.47
C THR A 19 -4.75 24.13 -16.00
N ASP A 20 -4.26 23.71 -14.84
CA ASP A 20 -4.68 22.49 -14.17
C ASP A 20 -5.94 22.76 -13.36
N VAL A 21 -6.99 21.97 -13.59
CA VAL A 21 -8.28 22.08 -12.90
C VAL A 21 -8.50 20.83 -12.06
N TRP A 22 -8.77 21.03 -10.77
CA TRP A 22 -8.94 19.96 -9.79
C TRP A 22 -10.39 19.90 -9.33
N LEU A 23 -11.02 18.74 -9.49
CA LEU A 23 -12.44 18.54 -9.18
C LEU A 23 -12.59 17.49 -8.09
N TYR A 24 -13.50 17.75 -7.15
CA TYR A 24 -13.81 16.82 -6.04
C TYR A 24 -15.12 16.05 -6.26
N ASP A 25 -15.90 16.49 -7.24
CA ASP A 25 -17.11 15.85 -7.70
C ASP A 25 -17.36 16.15 -9.17
N VAL A 26 -17.97 15.20 -9.85
CA VAL A 26 -18.37 15.29 -11.27
C VAL A 26 -19.80 14.75 -11.44
N PRO A 27 -20.50 15.05 -12.55
CA PRO A 27 -21.79 14.46 -12.84
C PRO A 27 -21.75 12.93 -12.89
N GLU A 28 -22.83 12.26 -12.47
CA GLU A 28 -22.91 10.79 -12.55
C GLU A 28 -23.12 10.33 -14.00
N GLN A 29 -22.47 9.24 -14.37
CA GLN A 29 -22.67 8.59 -15.67
C GLN A 29 -23.99 7.82 -15.66
N ASP A 30 -24.88 8.10 -16.62
CA ASP A 30 -26.07 7.28 -16.86
C ASP A 30 -25.82 6.32 -18.03
N GLU A 31 -25.35 5.12 -17.70
CA GLU A 31 -25.07 4.07 -18.69
C GLU A 31 -26.34 3.46 -19.31
N VAL A 32 -27.53 3.75 -18.76
CA VAL A 32 -28.79 3.09 -19.13
C VAL A 32 -29.62 3.94 -20.08
N SER A 33 -29.71 5.25 -19.82
CA SER A 33 -30.52 6.17 -20.64
C SER A 33 -29.75 6.80 -21.80
N GLY A 34 -28.42 6.86 -21.70
CA GLY A 34 -27.57 7.61 -22.64
C GLY A 34 -27.75 9.13 -22.54
N GLU A 35 -28.43 9.64 -21.50
CA GLU A 35 -28.55 11.07 -21.26
C GLU A 35 -27.23 11.65 -20.72
N THR A 36 -26.74 12.71 -21.37
CA THR A 36 -25.57 13.46 -20.91
C THR A 36 -25.97 14.32 -19.71
N THR A 37 -25.34 14.08 -18.56
CA THR A 37 -25.47 14.96 -17.39
C THR A 37 -24.33 15.98 -17.38
N THR A 38 -24.64 17.23 -17.04
CA THR A 38 -23.67 18.34 -17.06
C THR A 38 -23.58 19.07 -15.73
N GLN A 39 -22.42 19.67 -15.45
CA GLN A 39 -22.15 20.55 -14.32
C GLN A 39 -21.33 21.74 -14.79
N ASP A 40 -21.72 22.94 -14.39
CA ASP A 40 -20.98 24.17 -14.66
C ASP A 40 -20.07 24.50 -13.47
N ILE A 41 -18.83 24.88 -13.75
CA ILE A 41 -17.85 25.36 -12.78
C ILE A 41 -17.17 26.62 -13.30
N ILE A 42 -16.64 27.43 -12.38
CA ILE A 42 -15.85 28.62 -12.71
C ILE A 42 -14.44 28.39 -12.19
N GLU A 43 -13.46 28.50 -13.07
CA GLU A 43 -12.05 28.34 -12.73
C GLU A 43 -11.25 29.57 -13.13
N GLU A 44 -10.30 29.98 -12.29
CA GLU A 44 -9.44 31.12 -12.55
C GLU A 44 -8.10 30.66 -13.14
N CYS A 45 -7.68 31.23 -14.27
CA CYS A 45 -6.36 30.94 -14.82
C CYS A 45 -5.26 31.52 -13.93
N GLU A 46 -4.44 30.65 -13.34
CA GLU A 46 -3.33 31.03 -12.45
C GLU A 46 -2.29 31.97 -13.09
N PHE A 47 -2.22 32.04 -14.42
CA PHE A 47 -1.23 32.84 -15.14
C PHE A 47 -1.69 34.26 -15.46
N CYS A 48 -2.97 34.47 -15.73
CA CYS A 48 -3.48 35.78 -16.15
C CYS A 48 -4.70 36.28 -15.36
N GLY A 49 -5.23 35.48 -14.43
CA GLY A 49 -6.39 35.81 -13.61
C GLY A 49 -7.70 35.88 -14.38
N CYS A 50 -7.76 35.30 -15.58
CA CYS A 50 -9.00 35.23 -16.34
C CYS A 50 -9.90 34.13 -15.76
N GLU A 51 -11.14 34.49 -15.42
CA GLU A 51 -12.19 33.52 -15.09
C GLU A 51 -12.59 32.75 -16.35
N MET A 52 -12.83 31.45 -16.19
CA MET A 52 -13.18 30.51 -17.25
C MET A 52 -14.42 29.74 -16.82
N ASP A 53 -15.50 29.90 -17.57
CA ASP A 53 -16.72 29.11 -17.40
C ASP A 53 -16.52 27.75 -18.08
N LEU A 54 -16.44 26.70 -17.29
CA LEU A 54 -16.24 25.33 -17.77
C LEU A 54 -17.51 24.51 -17.54
N VAL A 55 -17.81 23.65 -18.52
CA VAL A 55 -18.89 22.67 -18.45
C VAL A 55 -18.27 21.28 -18.42
N ILE A 56 -18.56 20.53 -17.38
CA ILE A 56 -18.22 19.11 -17.24
C ILE A 56 -19.40 18.30 -17.75
N ALA A 57 -19.16 17.40 -18.70
CA ALA A 57 -20.17 16.48 -19.22
C ALA A 57 -19.77 15.02 -18.94
N ALA A 58 -20.70 14.24 -18.37
CA ALA A 58 -20.55 12.81 -18.25
C ALA A 58 -21.16 12.11 -19.48
N TYR A 59 -20.42 11.14 -20.03
CA TYR A 59 -20.89 10.27 -21.10
C TYR A 59 -20.62 8.81 -20.73
N GLY A 60 -21.16 7.85 -21.50
CA GLY A 60 -21.11 6.40 -21.24
C GLY A 60 -19.72 5.74 -21.28
N GLY A 61 -18.64 6.50 -21.08
CA GLY A 61 -17.27 6.00 -21.01
C GLY A 61 -16.28 6.96 -20.33
N GLY A 62 -16.71 8.08 -19.76
CA GLY A 62 -15.80 9.05 -19.13
C GLY A 62 -16.45 10.39 -18.81
N TRP A 63 -15.61 11.41 -18.62
CA TRP A 63 -16.02 12.80 -18.47
C TRP A 63 -15.17 13.68 -19.38
N THR A 64 -15.77 14.73 -19.93
CA THR A 64 -15.07 15.79 -20.65
C THR A 64 -15.36 17.14 -20.01
N ALA A 65 -14.38 18.04 -20.05
CA ALA A 65 -14.54 19.45 -19.73
C ALA A 65 -14.41 20.29 -20.99
N PHE A 66 -15.23 21.32 -21.16
CA PHE A 66 -15.08 22.29 -22.26
C PHE A 66 -15.44 23.69 -21.78
N LEU A 67 -14.97 24.71 -22.49
CA LEU A 67 -15.36 26.10 -22.21
C LEU A 67 -16.80 26.31 -22.67
N ALA A 68 -17.62 27.00 -21.86
CA ALA A 68 -19.00 27.32 -22.24
C ALA A 68 -19.08 28.10 -23.57
N GLU A 69 -18.04 28.89 -23.87
CA GLU A 69 -17.92 29.68 -25.09
C GLU A 69 -17.37 28.89 -26.30
N ASP A 70 -16.75 27.72 -26.08
CA ASP A 70 -16.18 26.87 -27.13
C ASP A 70 -16.41 25.37 -26.84
N PRO A 71 -17.62 24.85 -27.12
CA PRO A 71 -17.99 23.46 -26.83
C PRO A 71 -17.25 22.42 -27.68
N ASP A 72 -16.65 22.83 -28.80
CA ASP A 72 -15.93 21.92 -29.70
C ASP A 72 -14.51 21.61 -29.20
N ALA A 73 -13.97 22.44 -28.29
CA ALA A 73 -12.66 22.25 -27.66
C ALA A 73 -12.77 21.46 -26.34
N ALA A 74 -13.17 20.20 -26.43
CA ALA A 74 -13.28 19.32 -25.27
C ALA A 74 -11.92 18.78 -24.79
N PHE A 75 -11.76 18.74 -23.48
CA PHE A 75 -10.62 18.21 -22.74
C PHE A 75 -11.07 16.98 -21.96
N GLU A 76 -10.26 15.92 -21.97
CA GLU A 76 -10.54 14.73 -21.16
C GLU A 76 -10.29 15.02 -19.67
N ILE A 77 -11.18 14.48 -18.82
CA ILE A 77 -11.02 14.51 -17.38
C ILE A 77 -10.50 13.14 -16.94
N GLU A 78 -9.34 13.16 -16.28
CA GLU A 78 -8.74 11.97 -15.67
C GLU A 78 -9.23 11.82 -14.23
N ARG A 79 -9.62 10.59 -13.89
CA ARG A 79 -9.98 10.23 -12.51
C ARG A 79 -8.72 9.76 -11.78
N LEU A 80 -8.19 10.58 -10.89
CA LEU A 80 -6.92 10.36 -10.20
C LEU A 80 -7.03 9.45 -8.97
N ASP A 81 -8.23 9.30 -8.38
CA ASP A 81 -8.49 8.30 -7.34
C ASP A 81 -8.63 6.87 -7.92
N SER A 82 -8.66 6.73 -9.25
CA SER A 82 -8.67 5.41 -9.90
C SER A 82 -7.24 4.88 -10.10
N GLY A 83 -6.85 3.90 -9.30
CA GLY A 83 -6.01 2.81 -9.82
C GLY A 83 -4.74 2.42 -9.07
N TYR A 84 -4.31 3.06 -7.98
CA TYR A 84 -3.19 2.49 -7.21
C TYR A 84 -3.58 1.16 -6.55
N ASP A 85 -4.77 1.11 -5.95
CA ASP A 85 -5.25 -0.08 -5.25
C ASP A 85 -5.78 -1.16 -6.20
N GLY A 86 -6.35 -0.77 -7.35
CA GLY A 86 -6.88 -1.72 -8.34
C GLY A 86 -5.81 -2.62 -8.97
N TRP A 87 -4.62 -2.07 -9.27
CA TRP A 87 -3.50 -2.88 -9.78
C TRP A 87 -2.99 -3.90 -8.75
N LEU A 88 -3.02 -3.55 -7.45
CA LEU A 88 -2.62 -4.45 -6.38
C LEU A 88 -3.57 -5.64 -6.25
N GLU A 89 -4.87 -5.45 -6.45
CA GLU A 89 -5.87 -6.51 -6.35
C GLU A 89 -5.78 -7.55 -7.47
N GLU A 90 -5.32 -7.15 -8.65
CA GLU A 90 -5.17 -8.04 -9.82
C GLU A 90 -3.86 -8.85 -9.84
N LEU A 91 -2.90 -8.51 -8.97
CA LEU A 91 -1.62 -9.20 -8.89
C LEU A 91 -1.79 -10.63 -8.38
N GLN A 92 -1.30 -11.60 -9.16
CA GLN A 92 -1.11 -12.95 -8.68
C GLN A 92 -0.08 -12.96 -7.52
N PRO A 93 -0.22 -13.85 -6.53
CA PRO A 93 0.78 -13.97 -5.47
C PRO A 93 2.14 -14.35 -6.06
N GLU A 94 3.20 -13.72 -5.55
CA GLU A 94 4.58 -13.99 -5.96
C GLU A 94 4.95 -15.48 -5.74
N PRO A 95 5.39 -16.22 -6.77
CA PRO A 95 5.68 -17.65 -6.66
C PRO A 95 6.89 -18.00 -5.78
N HIS A 96 7.87 -17.11 -5.62
CA HIS A 96 9.15 -17.39 -4.98
C HIS A 96 9.56 -16.36 -3.90
N PRO A 97 8.71 -16.09 -2.90
CA PRO A 97 8.96 -15.04 -1.91
C PRO A 97 10.28 -15.25 -1.15
N SER A 98 10.61 -16.49 -0.79
CA SER A 98 11.86 -16.80 -0.09
C SER A 98 13.10 -16.49 -0.94
N ALA A 99 13.07 -16.76 -2.25
CA ALA A 99 14.22 -16.51 -3.13
C ALA A 99 14.49 -15.00 -3.25
N ILE A 100 13.42 -14.22 -3.45
CA ILE A 100 13.48 -12.75 -3.50
C ILE A 100 14.00 -12.18 -2.20
N PHE A 101 13.49 -12.67 -1.05
CA PHE A 101 13.96 -12.27 0.27
C PHE A 101 15.46 -12.49 0.45
N TYR A 102 15.95 -13.71 0.17
CA TYR A 102 17.37 -14.02 0.38
C TYR A 102 18.28 -13.25 -0.57
N GLN A 103 17.85 -13.01 -1.81
CA GLN A 103 18.57 -12.13 -2.74
C GLN A 103 18.63 -10.69 -2.20
N ALA A 104 17.50 -10.13 -1.80
CA ALA A 104 17.45 -8.77 -1.27
C ALA A 104 18.25 -8.62 0.03
N MET A 105 18.25 -9.63 0.90
CA MET A 105 19.09 -9.67 2.10
C MET A 105 20.58 -9.78 1.78
N HIS A 106 20.96 -10.45 0.69
CA HIS A 106 22.34 -10.49 0.22
C HIS A 106 22.79 -9.09 -0.23
N ASP A 107 22.00 -8.44 -1.06
CA ASP A 107 22.28 -7.08 -1.56
C ASP A 107 22.33 -6.07 -0.42
N TRP A 108 21.37 -6.13 0.51
CA TRP A 108 21.33 -5.28 1.70
C TRP A 108 22.55 -5.47 2.59
N THR A 109 23.03 -6.71 2.77
CA THR A 109 24.25 -6.97 3.55
C THR A 109 25.49 -6.41 2.87
N GLY A 110 25.56 -6.48 1.53
CA GLY A 110 26.59 -5.78 0.76
C GLY A 110 26.58 -4.27 1.00
N LEU A 111 25.39 -3.65 0.98
CA LEU A 111 25.22 -2.22 1.30
C LEU A 111 25.63 -1.90 2.74
N LEU A 112 25.19 -2.70 3.72
CA LEU A 112 25.56 -2.50 5.13
C LEU A 112 27.08 -2.39 5.28
N TYR A 113 27.86 -3.32 4.74
CA TYR A 113 29.31 -3.32 4.93
C TYR A 113 30.07 -2.35 4.02
N SER A 114 29.49 -1.92 2.91
CA SER A 114 30.12 -0.97 1.99
C SER A 114 29.88 0.49 2.36
N MET A 115 28.66 0.84 2.77
CA MET A 115 28.26 2.24 3.03
C MET A 115 27.76 2.52 4.44
N GLY A 116 27.48 1.50 5.26
CA GLY A 116 27.05 1.69 6.64
C GLY A 116 28.09 2.44 7.48
N ASP A 117 27.64 3.41 8.26
CA ASP A 117 28.51 4.21 9.11
C ASP A 117 28.90 3.41 10.35
N ARG A 118 30.20 3.11 10.46
CA ARG A 118 30.79 2.35 11.57
C ARG A 118 31.04 3.20 12.82
N ARG A 119 31.03 4.52 12.70
CA ARG A 119 31.43 5.47 13.75
C ARG A 119 30.22 6.05 14.48
N SER A 120 29.07 6.17 13.80
CA SER A 120 27.88 6.81 14.36
C SER A 120 26.60 6.08 14.01
N GLY A 121 25.88 5.61 15.03
CA GLY A 121 24.52 5.08 14.85
C GLY A 121 23.48 6.17 14.53
N ALA A 122 23.85 7.45 14.62
CA ALA A 122 23.01 8.58 14.21
C ALA A 122 23.17 8.94 12.72
N ALA A 123 23.99 8.19 11.96
CA ALA A 123 24.20 8.46 10.55
C ALA A 123 22.94 8.22 9.72
N ALA A 124 22.71 9.08 8.72
CA ALA A 124 21.56 8.96 7.82
C ALA A 124 21.53 7.63 7.05
N VAL A 125 22.70 7.16 6.62
CA VAL A 125 22.83 5.88 5.90
C VAL A 125 22.34 4.69 6.74
N ASN A 126 22.58 4.68 8.06
CA ASN A 126 22.11 3.60 8.92
C ASN A 126 20.59 3.60 9.09
N ARG A 127 19.94 4.79 9.05
CA ARG A 127 18.48 4.90 9.02
C ARG A 127 17.90 4.38 7.71
N MET A 128 18.52 4.73 6.59
CA MET A 128 18.13 4.20 5.28
C MET A 128 18.24 2.68 5.23
N LEU A 129 19.33 2.12 5.76
CA LEU A 129 19.53 0.67 5.84
C LEU A 129 18.47 0.01 6.75
N LEU A 130 18.09 0.60 7.88
CA LEU A 130 16.98 0.08 8.69
C LEU A 130 15.67 0.05 7.91
N ILE A 131 15.32 1.14 7.23
CA ILE A 131 14.08 1.24 6.45
C ILE A 131 14.07 0.18 5.34
N GLN A 132 15.17 0.04 4.60
CA GLN A 132 15.28 -0.97 3.56
C GLN A 132 15.17 -2.40 4.11
N LEU A 133 15.75 -2.68 5.28
CA LEU A 133 15.64 -3.98 5.94
C LEU A 133 14.18 -4.31 6.26
N PHE A 134 13.41 -3.34 6.73
CA PHE A 134 11.96 -3.50 6.94
C PHE A 134 11.21 -3.73 5.63
N SER A 135 11.51 -2.97 4.57
CA SER A 135 10.89 -3.19 3.25
C SER A 135 11.11 -4.62 2.73
N ILE A 136 12.30 -5.19 2.92
CA ILE A 136 12.62 -6.56 2.51
C ILE A 136 11.77 -7.59 3.28
N VAL A 137 11.65 -7.42 4.60
CA VAL A 137 10.88 -8.34 5.45
C VAL A 137 9.38 -8.19 5.22
N GLU A 138 8.88 -6.96 5.10
CA GLU A 138 7.47 -6.68 4.84
C GLU A 138 7.03 -7.24 3.48
N ALA A 139 7.87 -7.11 2.45
CA ALA A 139 7.61 -7.71 1.13
C ALA A 139 7.50 -9.24 1.23
N TYR A 140 8.46 -9.90 1.89
CA TYR A 140 8.39 -11.35 2.10
C TYR A 140 7.14 -11.77 2.86
N LEU A 141 6.81 -11.09 3.97
CA LEU A 141 5.66 -11.44 4.79
C LEU A 141 4.36 -11.23 4.01
N SER A 142 4.25 -10.15 3.25
CA SER A 142 3.13 -9.89 2.35
C SER A 142 2.95 -11.03 1.36
N ASP A 143 3.99 -11.30 0.56
CA ASP A 143 3.93 -12.29 -0.51
C ASP A 143 3.68 -13.70 0.02
N ALA A 144 4.39 -14.11 1.07
CA ALA A 144 4.27 -15.45 1.62
C ALA A 144 2.90 -15.69 2.27
N ILE A 145 2.36 -14.71 3.02
CA ILE A 145 1.07 -14.83 3.69
C ILE A 145 -0.08 -14.76 2.68
N ILE A 146 -0.03 -13.83 1.74
CA ILE A 146 -1.02 -13.72 0.67
C ILE A 146 -1.03 -15.00 -0.15
N LYS A 147 0.13 -15.51 -0.56
CA LYS A 147 0.22 -16.78 -1.29
C LYS A 147 -0.35 -17.94 -0.49
N LEU A 148 -0.01 -18.05 0.79
CA LEU A 148 -0.55 -19.10 1.67
C LEU A 148 -2.09 -19.03 1.76
N ALA A 149 -2.65 -17.83 1.93
CA ALA A 149 -4.09 -17.62 1.99
C ALA A 149 -4.79 -17.83 0.63
N PHE A 150 -4.07 -17.60 -0.47
CA PHE A 150 -4.57 -17.80 -1.82
C PHE A 150 -4.58 -19.28 -2.21
N ASP A 151 -3.55 -20.03 -1.83
CA ASP A 151 -3.34 -21.44 -2.20
C ASP A 151 -4.13 -22.42 -1.31
N ASP A 152 -4.39 -22.10 -0.02
CA ASP A 152 -5.05 -23.00 0.95
C ASP A 152 -6.39 -22.41 1.48
N PRO A 153 -7.56 -22.91 1.01
CA PRO A 153 -8.87 -22.45 1.48
C PRO A 153 -9.10 -22.59 2.99
N ASN A 154 -8.46 -23.55 3.66
CA ASN A 154 -8.58 -23.70 5.11
C ASN A 154 -7.85 -22.55 5.83
N VAL A 155 -6.70 -22.12 5.29
CA VAL A 155 -6.01 -20.93 5.78
C VAL A 155 -6.84 -19.68 5.54
N THR A 156 -7.43 -19.53 4.34
CA THR A 156 -8.35 -18.42 4.05
C THR A 156 -9.44 -18.34 5.12
N GLN A 157 -10.12 -19.46 5.38
CA GLN A 157 -11.21 -19.52 6.36
C GLN A 157 -10.73 -19.22 7.78
N ALA A 158 -9.58 -19.75 8.19
CA ALA A 158 -9.03 -19.54 9.52
C ALA A 158 -8.63 -18.07 9.74
N ILE A 159 -8.02 -17.42 8.73
CA ILE A 159 -7.69 -16.00 8.79
C ILE A 159 -8.97 -15.16 8.86
N VAL A 160 -9.97 -15.42 8.02
CA VAL A 160 -11.25 -14.67 8.03
C VAL A 160 -11.93 -14.76 9.40
N ARG A 161 -11.96 -15.94 10.03
CA ARG A 161 -12.57 -16.13 11.36
C ARG A 161 -11.82 -15.37 12.47
N TRP A 162 -10.51 -15.22 12.33
CA TRP A 162 -9.68 -14.54 13.32
C TRP A 162 -9.62 -13.02 13.11
N HIS A 163 -9.64 -12.57 11.86
CA HIS A 163 -9.37 -11.18 11.48
C HIS A 163 -10.48 -10.25 11.97
N PRO A 164 -10.16 -9.17 12.71
CA PRO A 164 -11.16 -8.32 13.37
C PRO A 164 -12.14 -7.67 12.37
N ASP A 165 -11.65 -7.25 11.20
CA ASP A 165 -12.47 -6.56 10.20
C ASP A 165 -13.23 -7.52 9.27
N LEU A 166 -12.87 -8.81 9.22
CA LEU A 166 -13.46 -9.76 8.25
C LEU A 166 -14.45 -10.73 8.90
N LYS A 167 -14.27 -11.06 10.18
CA LYS A 167 -15.08 -12.08 10.85
C LYS A 167 -16.57 -11.73 10.94
N ASP A 168 -16.88 -10.43 10.96
CA ASP A 168 -18.24 -9.88 11.10
C ASP A 168 -18.76 -9.25 9.79
N GLU A 169 -17.98 -9.34 8.70
CA GLU A 169 -18.29 -8.76 7.40
C GLU A 169 -19.51 -9.45 6.76
N ARG A 170 -20.38 -8.68 6.09
CA ARG A 170 -21.64 -9.18 5.49
C ARG A 170 -21.69 -8.90 4.01
N VAL A 171 -22.04 -9.92 3.23
CA VAL A 171 -22.19 -9.84 1.76
C VAL A 171 -23.56 -10.33 1.33
N SER A 172 -24.06 -9.82 0.20
CA SER A 172 -25.35 -10.25 -0.35
C SER A 172 -25.24 -11.62 -1.03
N LEU A 173 -26.34 -12.39 -1.05
CA LEU A 173 -26.37 -13.68 -1.77
C LEU A 173 -26.15 -13.51 -3.28
N GLN A 174 -26.55 -12.36 -3.84
CA GLN A 174 -26.27 -12.05 -5.25
C GLN A 174 -24.76 -11.96 -5.50
N LYS A 175 -24.02 -11.24 -4.64
CA LYS A 175 -22.56 -11.12 -4.74
C LYS A 175 -21.88 -12.49 -4.60
N VAL A 176 -22.33 -13.28 -3.64
CA VAL A 176 -21.85 -14.66 -3.43
C VAL A 176 -22.10 -15.53 -4.68
N ALA A 177 -23.23 -15.35 -5.36
CA ALA A 177 -23.56 -16.10 -6.56
C ALA A 177 -22.78 -15.66 -7.80
N SER A 178 -22.40 -14.36 -7.90
CA SER A 178 -21.64 -13.83 -9.04
C SER A 178 -20.13 -13.99 -8.90
N GLU A 179 -19.61 -14.10 -7.68
CA GLU A 179 -18.17 -14.11 -7.39
C GLU A 179 -17.74 -15.42 -6.69
N PRO A 180 -17.34 -16.46 -7.44
CA PRO A 180 -17.06 -17.78 -6.88
C PRO A 180 -15.87 -17.80 -5.90
N ASN A 181 -14.99 -16.80 -5.97
CA ASN A 181 -13.82 -16.65 -5.10
C ASN A 181 -13.95 -15.49 -4.09
N LEU A 182 -15.16 -14.93 -3.92
CA LEU A 182 -15.44 -13.73 -3.13
C LEU A 182 -14.66 -13.64 -1.82
N VAL A 183 -14.73 -14.68 -0.98
CA VAL A 183 -14.09 -14.68 0.34
C VAL A 183 -12.56 -14.59 0.25
N ARG A 184 -11.96 -15.30 -0.71
CA ARG A 184 -10.52 -15.26 -0.95
C ARG A 184 -10.12 -13.88 -1.45
N ASP A 185 -10.85 -13.35 -2.42
CA ASP A 185 -10.50 -12.08 -3.07
C ASP A 185 -10.66 -10.91 -2.08
N MET A 186 -11.71 -10.93 -1.24
CA MET A 186 -11.88 -9.98 -0.12
C MET A 186 -10.74 -10.08 0.91
N LEU A 187 -10.31 -11.29 1.26
CA LEU A 187 -9.17 -11.47 2.17
C LEU A 187 -7.88 -10.94 1.55
N VAL A 188 -7.60 -11.26 0.29
CA VAL A 188 -6.41 -10.80 -0.43
C VAL A 188 -6.39 -9.28 -0.52
N SER A 189 -7.52 -8.64 -0.88
CA SER A 189 -7.64 -7.18 -0.87
C SER A 189 -7.38 -6.59 0.52
N GLN A 190 -7.97 -7.15 1.58
CA GLN A 190 -7.71 -6.71 2.96
C GLN A 190 -6.23 -6.85 3.36
N LEU A 191 -5.56 -7.93 2.94
CA LEU A 191 -4.14 -8.13 3.19
C LEU A 191 -3.27 -7.14 2.41
N ARG A 192 -3.59 -6.85 1.14
CA ARG A 192 -2.79 -5.95 0.30
C ARG A 192 -2.95 -4.48 0.67
N VAL A 193 -4.19 -4.04 0.89
CA VAL A 193 -4.53 -2.61 1.00
C VAL A 193 -4.43 -2.13 2.45
N LYS A 194 -4.86 -2.95 3.42
CA LYS A 194 -5.03 -2.48 4.81
C LYS A 194 -4.05 -3.09 5.80
N THR A 195 -3.38 -4.19 5.45
CA THR A 195 -2.49 -4.86 6.40
C THR A 195 -1.10 -4.25 6.37
N GLN A 196 -0.68 -3.74 7.53
CA GLN A 196 0.68 -3.26 7.76
C GLN A 196 1.56 -4.42 8.22
N PHE A 197 2.43 -4.93 7.34
CA PHE A 197 3.22 -6.14 7.62
C PHE A 197 4.35 -5.96 8.65
N HIS A 198 4.66 -4.73 9.06
CA HIS A 198 5.50 -4.47 10.23
C HIS A 198 4.79 -4.62 11.58
N ARG A 199 3.46 -4.85 11.60
CA ARG A 199 2.71 -5.15 12.85
C ARG A 199 2.91 -6.62 13.25
N PHE A 200 4.12 -6.98 13.65
CA PHE A 200 4.50 -8.38 13.90
C PHE A 200 3.64 -9.10 14.93
N GLU A 201 3.11 -8.42 15.95
CA GLU A 201 2.19 -9.04 16.92
C GLU A 201 0.85 -9.43 16.30
N PHE A 202 0.33 -8.59 15.39
CA PHE A 202 -0.88 -8.89 14.63
C PHE A 202 -0.65 -10.10 13.73
N LEU A 203 0.44 -10.11 12.96
CA LEU A 203 0.80 -11.24 12.11
C LEU A 203 1.06 -12.52 12.93
N HIS A 204 1.65 -12.41 14.12
CA HIS A 204 1.84 -13.53 15.04
C HIS A 204 0.51 -14.15 15.45
N GLY A 205 -0.47 -13.33 15.85
CA GLY A 205 -1.80 -13.80 16.21
C GLY A 205 -2.50 -14.47 15.02
N MET A 206 -2.40 -13.86 13.84
CA MET A 206 -2.98 -14.37 12.59
C MET A 206 -2.42 -15.73 12.21
N LEU A 207 -1.09 -15.86 12.15
CA LEU A 207 -0.41 -17.11 11.78
C LEU A 207 -0.61 -18.22 12.81
N ARG A 208 -0.69 -17.86 14.10
CA ARG A 208 -1.04 -18.82 15.16
C ARG A 208 -2.46 -19.36 14.95
N ALA A 209 -3.42 -18.51 14.62
CA ALA A 209 -4.80 -18.92 14.36
C ALA A 209 -4.94 -19.72 13.06
N ALA A 210 -4.19 -19.33 12.02
CA ALA A 210 -4.31 -19.90 10.68
C ALA A 210 -3.58 -21.25 10.51
N ILE A 211 -2.35 -21.34 11.02
CA ILE A 211 -1.47 -22.50 10.80
C ILE A 211 -0.76 -22.99 12.08
N GLY A 212 -1.10 -22.46 13.25
CA GLY A 212 -0.46 -22.84 14.52
C GLY A 212 0.99 -22.35 14.65
N HIS A 213 1.44 -21.43 13.79
CA HIS A 213 2.82 -20.97 13.77
C HIS A 213 3.03 -19.73 14.65
N HIS A 214 4.11 -19.72 15.43
CA HIS A 214 4.55 -18.57 16.21
C HIS A 214 5.59 -17.77 15.42
N LEU A 215 5.19 -16.63 14.85
CA LEU A 215 6.08 -15.78 14.05
C LEU A 215 7.21 -15.14 14.88
N LEU A 216 6.89 -14.75 16.12
CA LEU A 216 7.83 -14.09 17.02
C LEU A 216 8.55 -15.14 17.86
N PRO A 217 9.85 -14.94 18.16
CA PRO A 217 10.62 -15.87 18.96
C PRO A 217 10.06 -15.99 20.38
N GLY A 218 10.22 -17.18 20.96
CA GLY A 218 9.87 -17.44 22.35
C GLY A 218 10.80 -16.74 23.34
N ASP A 219 12.07 -16.55 22.95
CA ASP A 219 13.03 -15.79 23.76
C ASP A 219 12.60 -14.33 23.89
N LYS A 220 12.61 -13.83 25.14
CA LYS A 220 12.13 -12.49 25.44
C LYS A 220 13.05 -11.42 24.86
N ALA A 221 14.37 -11.58 24.95
CA ALA A 221 15.29 -10.55 24.50
C ALA A 221 15.24 -10.40 22.97
N GLU A 222 15.18 -11.53 22.25
CA GLU A 222 15.02 -11.51 20.79
C GLU A 222 13.69 -10.90 20.35
N ARG A 223 12.60 -11.26 21.04
CA ARG A 223 11.28 -10.69 20.74
C ARG A 223 11.26 -9.19 21.00
N ASP A 224 11.77 -8.75 22.15
CA ASP A 224 11.79 -7.35 22.54
C ASP A 224 12.66 -6.53 21.56
N LEU A 225 13.78 -7.08 21.06
CA LEU A 225 14.59 -6.46 20.02
C LEU A 225 13.80 -6.24 18.72
N ILE A 226 13.08 -7.26 18.24
CA ILE A 226 12.25 -7.17 17.02
C ILE A 226 11.15 -6.12 17.21
N LEU A 227 10.40 -6.17 18.30
CA LEU A 227 9.29 -5.25 18.54
C LEU A 227 9.78 -3.81 18.73
N GLN A 228 10.89 -3.62 19.44
CA GLN A 228 11.50 -2.30 19.61
C GLN A 228 11.98 -1.71 18.27
N SER A 229 12.47 -2.55 17.35
CA SER A 229 12.92 -2.10 16.03
C SER A 229 11.79 -1.47 15.20
N VAL A 230 10.53 -1.88 15.41
CA VAL A 230 9.35 -1.29 14.76
C VAL A 230 9.19 0.17 15.19
N HIS A 231 9.42 0.49 16.47
CA HIS A 231 9.39 1.88 16.95
C HIS A 231 10.50 2.71 16.30
N TYR A 232 11.72 2.16 16.19
CA TYR A 232 12.81 2.86 15.52
C TYR A 232 12.53 3.07 14.04
N ARG A 233 11.90 2.11 13.36
CA ARG A 233 11.42 2.26 11.98
C ARG A 233 10.40 3.40 11.87
N HIS A 234 9.42 3.49 12.76
CA HIS A 234 8.48 4.63 12.78
C HIS A 234 9.19 5.97 12.96
N TYR A 235 10.15 6.06 13.89
CA TYR A 235 10.94 7.27 14.06
C TYR A 235 11.78 7.60 12.81
N CYS A 236 12.37 6.60 12.16
CA CYS A 236 13.13 6.81 10.93
C CYS A 236 12.26 7.34 9.78
N VAL A 237 11.07 6.76 9.58
CA VAL A 237 10.17 7.14 8.49
C VAL A 237 9.45 8.46 8.75
N HIS A 238 8.91 8.66 9.95
CA HIS A 238 8.02 9.80 10.22
C HIS A 238 8.72 10.98 10.92
N ARG A 239 9.91 10.76 11.48
CA ARG A 239 10.64 11.76 12.28
C ARG A 239 12.12 11.86 11.91
N ASN A 240 12.52 11.30 10.76
CA ASN A 240 13.92 11.24 10.30
C ASN A 240 14.90 10.75 11.38
N GLY A 241 14.47 9.76 12.16
CA GLY A 241 15.23 9.12 13.22
C GLY A 241 15.27 9.88 14.53
N ARG A 242 14.35 10.81 14.77
CA ARG A 242 14.19 11.45 16.08
C ARG A 242 13.10 10.75 16.89
N ASP A 243 13.39 10.44 18.15
CA ASP A 243 12.40 9.93 19.11
C ASP A 243 11.35 10.99 19.46
N THR A 244 10.41 10.64 20.36
CA THR A 244 9.33 11.52 20.82
C THR A 244 9.80 12.85 21.41
N ASP A 245 10.96 12.84 22.04
CA ASP A 245 11.56 13.98 22.73
C ASP A 245 12.47 14.82 21.80
N GLY A 246 12.65 14.37 20.55
CA GLY A 246 13.42 15.06 19.52
C GLY A 246 14.89 14.65 19.46
N ASN A 247 15.31 13.66 20.26
CA ASN A 247 16.69 13.15 20.27
C ASN A 247 16.92 12.25 19.06
N ILE A 248 18.10 12.37 18.44
CA ILE A 248 18.51 11.51 17.34
C ILE A 248 18.78 10.09 17.86
N LEU A 249 18.24 9.08 17.18
CA LEU A 249 18.55 7.69 17.47
C LEU A 249 20.03 7.42 17.23
N THR A 250 20.74 6.96 18.26
CA THR A 250 22.15 6.55 18.18
C THR A 250 22.33 5.04 18.21
N VAL A 251 21.25 4.29 18.45
CA VAL A 251 21.25 2.82 18.58
C VAL A 251 21.47 2.09 17.26
N LEU A 252 21.24 2.74 16.11
CA LEU A 252 21.31 2.15 14.77
C LEU A 252 22.76 1.99 14.29
N THR A 253 23.56 1.29 15.08
CA THR A 253 24.94 0.93 14.74
C THR A 253 24.97 -0.20 13.73
N LEU A 254 26.12 -0.42 13.08
CA LEU A 254 26.30 -1.54 12.17
C LEU A 254 26.00 -2.89 12.83
N ALA A 255 26.45 -3.06 14.08
CA ALA A 255 26.22 -4.28 14.86
C ALA A 255 24.73 -4.49 15.16
N TYR A 256 24.00 -3.42 15.52
CA TYR A 256 22.56 -3.49 15.74
C TYR A 256 21.81 -3.92 14.47
N LEU A 257 22.15 -3.31 13.33
CA LEU A 257 21.52 -3.64 12.05
C LEU A 257 21.81 -5.08 11.63
N ASP A 258 23.04 -5.53 11.80
CA ASP A 258 23.46 -6.90 11.47
C ASP A 258 22.75 -7.94 12.36
N GLU A 259 22.67 -7.66 13.67
CA GLU A 259 21.93 -8.52 14.60
C GLU A 259 20.44 -8.58 14.22
N LEU A 260 19.80 -7.43 13.98
CA LEU A 260 18.40 -7.37 13.56
C LEU A 260 18.16 -8.15 12.26
N ALA A 261 19.06 -8.00 11.27
CA ALA A 261 19.01 -8.75 10.03
C ALA A 261 19.10 -10.27 10.25
N ALA A 262 19.95 -10.72 11.18
CA ALA A 262 20.02 -12.13 11.55
C ALA A 262 18.70 -12.62 12.18
N ARG A 263 18.05 -11.82 13.05
CA ARG A 263 16.74 -12.16 13.63
C ARG A 263 15.65 -12.26 12.58
N PHE A 264 15.63 -11.32 11.62
CA PHE A 264 14.67 -11.37 10.51
C PHE A 264 14.89 -12.56 9.58
N ARG A 265 16.14 -12.93 9.29
CA ARG A 265 16.42 -14.18 8.54
C ARG A 265 15.90 -15.41 9.25
N ALA A 266 16.10 -15.51 10.57
CA ALA A 266 15.60 -16.63 11.35
C ALA A 266 14.06 -16.69 11.36
N LEU A 267 13.40 -15.54 11.57
CA LEU A 267 11.94 -15.40 11.51
C LEU A 267 11.39 -15.86 10.15
N VAL A 268 11.98 -15.37 9.06
CA VAL A 268 11.59 -15.74 7.69
C VAL A 268 11.84 -17.22 7.42
N GLY A 269 12.99 -17.76 7.82
CA GLY A 269 13.31 -19.17 7.65
C GLY A 269 12.36 -20.11 8.40
N HIS A 270 11.98 -19.77 9.62
CA HIS A 270 10.99 -20.54 10.39
C HIS A 270 9.61 -20.51 9.74
N LEU A 271 9.15 -19.35 9.26
CA LEU A 271 7.88 -19.25 8.54
C LEU A 271 7.91 -20.02 7.22
N ALA A 272 8.99 -19.90 6.44
CA ALA A 272 9.15 -20.61 5.17
C ALA A 272 9.08 -22.13 5.34
N THR A 273 9.70 -22.64 6.41
CA THR A 273 9.65 -24.06 6.78
C THR A 273 8.22 -24.46 7.14
N ALA A 274 7.56 -23.70 8.01
CA ALA A 274 6.18 -23.98 8.42
C ALA A 274 5.17 -23.94 7.25
N ILE A 275 5.40 -23.10 6.23
CA ILE A 275 4.59 -23.08 5.00
C ILE A 275 4.88 -24.31 4.13
N SER A 276 6.16 -24.71 4.04
CA SER A 276 6.58 -25.83 3.19
C SER A 276 6.12 -27.19 3.74
N ASP A 277 6.15 -27.39 5.06
CA ASP A 277 5.72 -28.62 5.73
C ASP A 277 4.21 -28.91 5.61
N ARG A 278 3.44 -27.95 5.08
CA ARG A 278 2.00 -28.08 4.83
C ARG A 278 1.66 -28.55 3.41
N ARG A 279 2.64 -28.62 2.51
CA ARG A 279 2.47 -29.11 1.13
C ARG A 279 2.73 -30.61 1.07
#